data_AF-A0A2V1CYI7-F1
#
_entry.id   AF-A0A2V1CYI7-F1
#
_cell.length_a   1.000
_cell.length_b   1.000
_cell.length_c   1.000
_cell.angle_alpha   90.00
_cell.angle_beta   90.00
_cell.angle_gamma   90.00
#
_symmetry.space_group_name_H-M   'P 1'
#
loop_
_entity.id
_entity.type
_entity.pdbx_description
1 polymer ?
#
loop_
_entity_poly.entity_id
_entity_poly.type
_entity_poly.pdbx_seq_one_letter_code
_entity_poly.pdbx_strand_id
1 'polypeptide(L)'
;MKLKPLQANTGAKHAFDYKFASVADDIIKALEGTMFLGVCDCIGTPDAAKAWTPVYKKLGGRYGSVLPGAEGLPEGIEGGSVFAASVALADKYIGEVVWAKYIPEALANGSFKAKPDPTVVGHGLEKIQPGMDKLKKDGASFTKYVVTL
;
A
#
# COMPACT_ATOMS: atom_id res chain seq x y z
N MET A 1 12.29 -2.11 19.54
CA MET A 1 11.30 -3.21 19.60
C MET A 1 11.24 -3.84 18.21
N LYS A 2 11.70 -5.09 18.03
CA LYS A 2 11.68 -5.75 16.71
C LYS A 2 10.22 -5.99 16.32
N LEU A 3 9.78 -5.41 15.21
CA LEU A 3 8.45 -5.67 14.66
C LEU A 3 8.30 -7.16 14.36
N LYS A 4 7.09 -7.71 14.60
CA LYS A 4 6.73 -9.10 14.28
C LYS A 4 7.14 -9.47 12.84
N PRO A 5 7.35 -10.76 12.51
CA PRO A 5 7.89 -11.26 11.23
C PRO A 5 7.11 -10.92 9.95
N LEU A 6 6.11 -10.02 10.00
CA LEU A 6 5.33 -9.50 8.87
C LEU A 6 6.19 -8.92 7.72
N GLN A 7 7.45 -8.58 7.97
CA GLN A 7 8.33 -7.83 7.06
C GLN A 7 9.39 -8.68 6.36
N ALA A 8 9.55 -9.94 6.74
CA ALA A 8 10.52 -10.79 6.08
C ALA A 8 10.01 -11.10 4.67
N ASN A 9 10.59 -10.44 3.65
CA ASN A 9 10.44 -10.72 2.21
C ASN A 9 9.46 -9.87 1.38
N THR A 10 9.19 -8.61 1.76
CA THR A 10 8.41 -7.65 0.93
C THR A 10 9.18 -6.39 0.51
N GLY A 11 10.48 -6.29 0.83
CA GLY A 11 11.38 -5.23 0.36
C GLY A 11 11.53 -4.02 1.30
N ALA A 12 10.78 -3.93 2.39
CA ALA A 12 10.97 -2.87 3.38
C ALA A 12 12.32 -3.03 4.14
N LYS A 13 13.16 -2.00 4.12
CA LYS A 13 14.43 -1.96 4.88
C LYS A 13 14.22 -1.64 6.36
N HIS A 14 13.23 -0.79 6.64
CA HIS A 14 12.83 -0.39 7.97
C HIS A 14 11.31 -0.41 8.06
N ALA A 15 10.81 -0.55 9.27
CA ALA A 15 9.40 -0.38 9.56
C ALA A 15 9.24 0.15 10.97
N PHE A 16 8.12 0.82 11.19
CA PHE A 16 7.83 1.54 12.41
C PHE A 16 6.36 1.29 12.76
N ASP A 17 6.06 1.16 14.04
CA ASP A 17 4.68 1.14 14.49
C ASP A 17 4.16 2.59 14.52
N TYR A 18 3.18 2.88 13.67
CA TYR A 18 2.59 4.20 13.51
C TYR A 18 1.93 4.75 14.79
N LYS A 19 1.72 3.90 15.80
CA LYS A 19 1.13 4.28 17.09
C LYS A 19 2.11 4.99 18.02
N PHE A 20 3.41 4.93 17.75
CA PHE A 20 4.40 5.63 18.57
C PHE A 20 4.40 7.13 18.25
N ALA A 21 4.38 7.96 19.29
CA ALA A 21 4.46 9.41 19.13
C ALA A 21 5.77 9.87 18.44
N SER A 22 6.85 9.09 18.57
CA SER A 22 8.16 9.36 17.96
C SER A 22 8.27 8.92 16.50
N VAL A 23 7.24 8.28 15.92
CA VAL A 23 7.36 7.56 14.65
C VAL A 23 7.90 8.43 13.52
N ALA A 24 7.50 9.71 13.44
CA ALA A 24 7.97 10.62 12.41
C ALA A 24 9.47 10.91 12.55
N ASP A 25 9.95 11.19 13.77
CA ASP A 25 11.37 11.45 14.05
C ASP A 25 12.22 10.19 13.81
N ASP A 26 11.70 9.02 14.19
CA ASP A 26 12.35 7.73 13.96
C ASP A 26 12.50 7.44 12.46
N ILE A 27 11.47 7.75 11.64
CA ILE A 27 11.52 7.64 10.18
C ILE A 27 12.54 8.62 9.59
N ILE A 28 12.49 9.91 9.99
CA ILE A 28 13.41 10.94 9.50
C ILE A 28 14.85 10.52 9.76
N LYS A 29 15.15 10.07 10.98
CA LYS A 29 16.47 9.59 11.38
C LYS A 29 16.92 8.38 10.58
N ALA A 30 16.02 7.42 10.32
CA ALA A 30 16.36 6.23 9.52
C ALA A 30 16.60 6.54 8.04
N LEU A 31 16.12 7.68 7.54
CA LEU A 31 16.30 8.15 6.17
C LEU A 31 17.51 9.09 6.00
N GLU A 32 18.20 9.44 7.09
CA GLU A 32 19.42 10.26 7.01
C GLU A 32 20.46 9.64 6.06
N GLY A 33 21.01 10.47 5.17
CA GLY A 33 21.98 10.04 4.15
C GLY A 33 21.37 9.24 2.99
N THR A 34 20.05 9.08 2.92
CA THR A 34 19.35 8.46 1.79
C THR A 34 18.73 9.52 0.87
N MET A 35 18.42 9.13 -0.38
CA MET A 35 17.60 9.95 -1.28
C MET A 35 16.12 9.68 -1.00
N PHE A 36 15.44 10.65 -0.39
CA PHE A 36 13.99 10.60 -0.18
C PHE A 36 13.26 11.17 -1.40
N LEU A 37 12.41 10.37 -2.04
CA LEU A 37 11.63 10.79 -3.22
C LEU A 37 10.22 11.27 -2.86
N GLY A 38 9.67 10.83 -1.73
CA GLY A 38 8.30 11.15 -1.37
C GLY A 38 7.61 10.09 -0.54
N VAL A 39 6.30 10.29 -0.37
CA VAL A 39 5.41 9.44 0.42
C VAL A 39 4.49 8.63 -0.50
N CYS A 40 4.35 7.33 -0.22
CA CYS A 40 3.28 6.51 -0.77
C CYS A 40 2.27 6.19 0.34
N ASP A 41 1.11 6.83 0.31
CA ASP A 41 0.02 6.63 1.25
C ASP A 41 -0.91 5.52 0.77
N CYS A 42 -0.78 4.35 1.41
CA CYS A 42 -1.60 3.17 1.13
C CYS A 42 -2.87 3.09 1.99
N ILE A 43 -3.20 4.14 2.76
CA ILE A 43 -4.39 4.22 3.62
C ILE A 43 -5.36 5.28 3.10
N GLY A 44 -4.85 6.46 2.73
CA GLY A 44 -5.63 7.51 2.06
C GLY A 44 -6.68 8.19 2.94
N THR A 45 -6.47 8.24 4.26
CA THR A 45 -7.36 8.94 5.20
C THR A 45 -6.71 10.21 5.75
N PRO A 46 -7.47 11.18 6.30
CA PRO A 46 -6.91 12.39 6.90
C PRO A 46 -5.92 12.09 8.05
N ASP A 47 -6.18 11.05 8.83
CA ASP A 47 -5.28 10.62 9.91
C ASP A 47 -3.96 10.06 9.37
N ALA A 48 -4.00 9.31 8.26
CA ALA A 48 -2.79 8.85 7.59
C ALA A 48 -1.99 10.05 7.05
N ALA A 49 -2.65 11.00 6.38
CA ALA A 49 -2.05 12.24 5.91
C ALA A 49 -1.34 13.01 7.04
N LYS A 50 -2.03 13.18 8.16
CA LYS A 50 -1.49 13.81 9.36
C LYS A 50 -0.26 13.07 9.90
N ALA A 51 -0.26 11.75 9.87
CA ALA A 51 0.84 10.92 10.39
C ALA A 51 2.14 11.07 9.57
N TRP A 52 2.06 11.08 8.24
CA TRP A 52 3.26 11.21 7.40
C TRP A 52 3.66 12.67 7.10
N THR A 53 2.77 13.64 7.32
CA THR A 53 3.02 15.08 7.07
C THR A 53 4.32 15.62 7.69
N PRO A 54 4.68 15.32 8.95
CA PRO A 54 5.92 15.83 9.54
C PRO A 54 7.17 15.33 8.79
N VAL A 55 7.15 14.09 8.31
CA VAL A 55 8.24 13.51 7.49
C VAL A 55 8.35 14.26 6.16
N TYR A 56 7.23 14.45 5.47
CA TYR A 56 7.19 15.23 4.22
C TYR A 56 7.68 16.67 4.42
N LYS A 57 7.20 17.38 5.45
CA LYS A 57 7.62 18.77 5.71
C LYS A 57 9.12 18.89 5.97
N LYS A 58 9.74 17.86 6.54
CA LYS A 58 11.18 17.84 6.82
C LYS A 58 12.02 17.49 5.58
N LEU A 59 11.55 16.57 4.75
CA LEU A 59 12.35 15.95 3.68
C LEU A 59 11.95 16.38 2.25
N GLY A 60 10.76 16.95 2.06
CA GLY A 60 10.22 17.33 0.76
C GLY A 60 9.78 16.13 -0.10
N GLY A 61 9.83 16.29 -1.43
CA GLY A 61 9.51 15.24 -2.39
C GLY A 61 8.07 15.34 -2.94
N ARG A 62 7.53 14.21 -3.40
CA ARG A 62 6.14 14.13 -3.90
C ARG A 62 5.29 13.21 -3.02
N TYR A 63 3.99 13.17 -3.26
CA TYR A 63 3.13 12.13 -2.68
C TYR A 63 2.35 11.36 -3.74
N GLY A 64 2.03 10.11 -3.40
CA GLY A 64 1.06 9.27 -4.10
C GLY A 64 0.09 8.68 -3.08
N SER A 65 -1.22 8.79 -3.30
CA SER A 65 -2.25 8.13 -2.47
C SER A 65 -3.04 7.10 -3.27
N VAL A 66 -3.44 6.00 -2.64
CA VAL A 66 -4.30 4.97 -3.27
C VAL A 66 -5.78 5.35 -3.34
N LEU A 67 -6.21 6.40 -2.63
CA LEU A 67 -7.58 6.90 -2.63
C LEU A 67 -7.67 8.30 -3.24
N PRO A 68 -8.70 8.58 -4.07
CA PRO A 68 -8.97 9.92 -4.57
C PRO A 68 -9.51 10.83 -3.47
N GLY A 69 -9.36 12.15 -3.66
CA GLY A 69 -9.91 13.14 -2.74
C GLY A 69 -9.22 13.17 -1.37
N ALA A 70 -7.90 12.96 -1.34
CA ALA A 70 -7.14 13.02 -0.08
C ALA A 70 -7.29 14.41 0.59
N GLU A 71 -7.61 14.39 1.87
CA GLU A 71 -7.80 15.58 2.70
C GLU A 71 -6.66 15.71 3.74
N GLY A 72 -6.51 16.91 4.32
CA GLY A 72 -5.48 17.16 5.35
C GLY A 72 -4.05 17.17 4.82
N LEU A 73 -3.89 17.30 3.50
CA LEU A 73 -2.59 17.37 2.85
C LEU A 73 -1.84 18.68 3.18
N PRO A 74 -0.50 18.66 3.27
CA PRO A 74 0.30 19.87 3.40
C PRO A 74 0.03 20.86 2.28
N GLU A 75 -0.02 22.15 2.61
CA GLU A 75 -0.16 23.22 1.62
C GLU A 75 0.98 23.16 0.59
N GLY A 76 0.63 23.33 -0.69
CA GLY A 76 1.59 23.32 -1.80
C GLY A 76 2.22 21.96 -2.10
N ILE A 77 1.71 20.85 -1.54
CA ILE A 77 2.26 19.53 -1.82
C ILE A 77 2.11 19.16 -3.31
N GLU A 78 3.16 18.56 -3.87
CA GLU A 78 3.14 18.05 -5.24
C GLU A 78 2.86 16.55 -5.27
N GLY A 79 1.87 16.13 -6.07
CA GLY A 79 1.53 14.73 -6.21
C GLY A 79 0.05 14.53 -6.51
N GLY A 80 -0.42 13.30 -6.32
CA GLY A 80 -1.81 12.96 -6.61
C GLY A 80 -2.22 11.59 -6.12
N SER A 81 -3.45 11.21 -6.45
CA SER A 81 -3.95 9.87 -6.20
C SER A 81 -3.84 8.99 -7.44
N VAL A 82 -3.57 7.71 -7.24
CA VAL A 82 -3.66 6.68 -8.27
C VAL A 82 -4.86 5.82 -7.94
N PHE A 83 -5.93 5.98 -8.71
CA PHE A 83 -7.17 5.24 -8.50
C PHE A 83 -7.29 4.10 -9.52
N ALA A 84 -7.49 2.88 -9.05
CA ALA A 84 -7.43 1.68 -9.89
C ALA A 84 -8.36 1.75 -11.13
N ALA A 85 -9.54 2.38 -11.02
CA ALA A 85 -10.45 2.50 -12.15
C ALA A 85 -9.91 3.42 -13.26
N SER A 86 -9.00 4.35 -12.97
CA SER A 86 -8.42 5.23 -13.99
C SER A 86 -7.63 4.44 -15.04
N VAL A 87 -7.00 3.32 -14.64
CA VAL A 87 -6.26 2.42 -15.53
C VAL A 87 -7.14 1.89 -16.67
N ALA A 88 -8.42 1.62 -16.39
CA ALA A 88 -9.36 1.12 -17.39
C ALA A 88 -10.00 2.25 -18.24
N LEU A 89 -10.03 3.49 -17.74
CA LEU A 89 -10.86 4.56 -18.31
C LEU A 89 -10.05 5.72 -18.93
N ALA A 90 -8.94 6.09 -18.31
CA ALA A 90 -8.12 7.25 -18.69
C ALA A 90 -6.69 6.85 -19.07
N ASP A 91 -6.13 5.84 -18.41
CA ASP A 91 -4.71 5.48 -18.49
C ASP A 91 -4.51 4.12 -19.17
N LYS A 92 -5.22 3.85 -20.27
CA LYS A 92 -5.21 2.53 -20.93
C LYS A 92 -3.80 2.03 -21.25
N TYR A 93 -2.90 2.92 -21.67
CA TYR A 93 -1.49 2.58 -21.90
C TYR A 93 -0.80 2.01 -20.66
N ILE A 94 -1.08 2.56 -19.47
CA ILE A 94 -0.58 2.03 -18.19
C ILE A 94 -1.19 0.65 -17.93
N GLY A 95 -2.47 0.47 -18.24
CA GLY A 95 -3.14 -0.83 -18.23
C GLY A 95 -2.38 -1.89 -19.03
N GLU A 96 -2.03 -1.56 -20.28
CA GLU A 96 -1.32 -2.46 -21.19
C GLU A 96 0.11 -2.75 -20.73
N VAL A 97 0.89 -1.73 -20.37
CA VAL A 97 2.31 -1.92 -20.01
C VAL A 97 2.46 -2.58 -18.64
N VAL A 98 1.69 -2.17 -17.64
CA VAL A 98 1.82 -2.68 -16.27
C VAL A 98 1.09 -4.01 -16.11
N TRP A 99 -0.21 -4.05 -16.42
CA TRP A 99 -1.06 -5.18 -16.04
C TRP A 99 -1.10 -6.30 -17.08
N ALA A 100 -0.98 -5.97 -18.38
CA ALA A 100 -0.97 -7.00 -19.42
C ALA A 100 0.43 -7.57 -19.71
N LYS A 101 1.50 -6.83 -19.44
CA LYS A 101 2.90 -7.25 -19.71
C LYS A 101 3.71 -7.46 -18.43
N TYR A 102 4.02 -6.38 -17.71
CA TYR A 102 4.98 -6.44 -16.60
C TYR A 102 4.53 -7.37 -15.46
N ILE A 103 3.31 -7.21 -14.94
CA ILE A 103 2.85 -8.01 -13.79
C ILE A 103 2.81 -9.51 -14.09
N PRO A 104 2.23 -9.99 -15.21
CA PRO A 104 2.28 -11.41 -15.58
C PRO A 104 3.70 -11.97 -15.69
N GLU A 105 4.60 -11.26 -16.38
CA GLU A 105 6.01 -11.66 -16.52
C GLU A 105 6.73 -11.69 -15.18
N ALA A 106 6.52 -10.67 -14.34
CA ALA A 106 7.14 -10.53 -13.04
C ALA A 106 6.64 -11.57 -12.02
N LEU A 107 5.37 -11.95 -12.10
CA LEU A 107 4.81 -13.07 -11.33
C LEU A 107 5.41 -14.41 -11.78
N ALA A 108 5.51 -14.63 -13.09
CA ALA A 108 6.07 -15.88 -13.64
C ALA A 108 7.56 -16.06 -13.31
N ASN A 109 8.34 -14.97 -13.33
CA ASN A 109 9.78 -14.99 -13.01
C ASN A 109 10.09 -14.76 -11.51
N GLY A 110 9.07 -14.51 -10.68
CA GLY A 110 9.21 -14.34 -9.23
C GLY A 110 9.81 -13.02 -8.76
N SER A 111 10.08 -12.06 -9.66
CA SER A 111 10.50 -10.70 -9.31
C SER A 111 9.37 -9.89 -8.66
N PHE A 112 8.11 -10.25 -8.94
CA PHE A 112 6.93 -9.79 -8.20
C PHE A 112 6.30 -10.99 -7.48
N LYS A 113 5.97 -10.81 -6.19
CA LYS A 113 5.34 -11.84 -5.36
C LYS A 113 3.95 -11.39 -4.97
N ALA A 114 2.94 -12.21 -5.26
CA ALA A 114 1.60 -12.03 -4.72
C ALA A 114 1.63 -12.29 -3.20
N LYS A 115 1.75 -11.23 -2.42
CA LYS A 115 1.74 -11.25 -0.95
C LYS A 115 0.64 -10.33 -0.41
N PRO A 116 0.11 -10.60 0.80
CA PRO A 116 0.40 -11.74 1.66
C PRO A 116 -0.06 -13.07 1.05
N ASP A 117 0.37 -14.20 1.63
CA ASP A 117 -0.13 -15.51 1.20
C ASP A 117 -1.66 -15.57 1.39
N PRO A 118 -2.40 -16.19 0.45
CA PRO A 118 -3.84 -16.15 0.46
C PRO A 118 -4.40 -17.00 1.61
N THR A 119 -5.45 -16.50 2.25
CA THR A 119 -6.37 -17.31 3.05
C THR A 119 -7.50 -17.75 2.13
N VAL A 120 -7.43 -19.00 1.67
CA VAL A 120 -8.49 -19.58 0.84
C VAL A 120 -9.71 -19.86 1.73
N VAL A 121 -10.85 -19.25 1.38
CA VAL A 121 -12.10 -19.34 2.16
C VAL A 121 -13.17 -20.21 1.51
N GLY A 122 -12.86 -20.78 0.35
CA GLY A 122 -13.72 -21.73 -0.35
C GLY A 122 -13.37 -21.83 -1.83
N HIS A 123 -14.10 -22.71 -2.52
CA HIS A 123 -14.05 -22.93 -3.96
C HIS A 123 -15.48 -22.82 -4.51
N GLY A 124 -15.65 -22.17 -5.66
CA GLY A 124 -16.96 -21.94 -6.29
C GLY A 124 -17.57 -20.58 -5.95
N LEU A 125 -18.37 -20.04 -6.88
CA LEU A 125 -18.98 -18.71 -6.76
C LEU A 125 -19.92 -18.60 -5.54
N GLU A 126 -20.52 -19.70 -5.11
CA GLU A 126 -21.37 -19.78 -3.92
C GLU A 126 -20.62 -19.48 -2.61
N LYS A 127 -19.28 -19.49 -2.64
CA LYS A 127 -18.43 -19.14 -1.50
C LYS A 127 -18.09 -17.65 -1.41
N ILE A 128 -18.47 -16.83 -2.39
CA ILE A 128 -18.20 -15.39 -2.37
C ILE A 128 -18.86 -14.73 -1.16
N GLN A 129 -20.17 -14.90 -0.98
CA GLN A 129 -20.87 -14.27 0.15
C GLN A 129 -20.36 -14.75 1.52
N PRO A 130 -20.20 -16.07 1.77
CA PRO A 130 -19.54 -16.54 2.99
C PRO A 130 -18.13 -15.97 3.22
N GLY A 131 -17.35 -15.80 2.14
CA GLY A 131 -16.02 -15.19 2.20
C GLY A 131 -16.07 -13.72 2.61
N MET A 132 -17.02 -12.96 2.07
CA MET A 132 -17.25 -11.55 2.43
C MET A 132 -17.74 -11.41 3.87
N ASP A 133 -18.63 -12.29 4.33
CA ASP A 133 -19.12 -12.28 5.72
C ASP A 133 -17.98 -12.55 6.70
N LYS A 134 -17.10 -13.50 6.37
CA LYS A 134 -15.90 -13.78 7.16
C LYS A 134 -14.95 -12.58 7.19
N LEU A 135 -14.71 -11.92 6.07
CA LEU A 135 -13.91 -10.69 6.01
C LEU A 135 -14.51 -9.58 6.89
N LYS A 136 -15.83 -9.36 6.82
CA LYS A 136 -16.52 -8.34 7.63
C LYS A 136 -16.39 -8.62 9.13
N LYS A 137 -16.49 -9.89 9.52
CA LYS A 137 -16.41 -10.31 10.93
C LYS A 137 -15.00 -10.25 11.48
N ASP A 138 -14.03 -10.80 10.75
CA ASP A 138 -12.67 -11.03 11.25
C ASP A 138 -11.71 -9.88 10.89
N GLY A 139 -12.07 -9.06 9.90
CA GLY A 139 -11.18 -8.09 9.27
C GLY A 139 -10.08 -8.73 8.42
N ALA A 140 -9.21 -7.90 7.87
CA ALA A 140 -8.00 -8.33 7.18
C ALA A 140 -6.78 -7.62 7.75
N SER A 141 -5.88 -8.38 8.36
CA SER A 141 -4.57 -7.91 8.82
C SER A 141 -3.51 -8.79 8.20
N PHE A 142 -2.74 -8.23 7.26
CA PHE A 142 -1.73 -8.94 6.46
C PHE A 142 -2.21 -10.31 5.92
N THR A 143 -3.44 -10.34 5.41
CA THR A 143 -4.01 -11.51 4.74
C THR A 143 -4.83 -11.07 3.53
N LYS A 144 -4.99 -11.96 2.55
CA LYS A 144 -5.88 -11.80 1.41
C LYS A 144 -6.85 -12.97 1.37
N TYR A 145 -8.14 -12.69 1.53
CA TYR A 145 -9.19 -13.69 1.40
C TYR A 145 -9.38 -14.03 -0.07
N VAL A 146 -9.35 -15.31 -0.41
CA VAL A 146 -9.47 -15.80 -1.79
C VAL A 146 -10.53 -16.90 -1.87
N VAL A 147 -11.42 -16.77 -2.85
CA VAL A 147 -12.29 -17.85 -3.31
C VAL A 147 -11.70 -18.40 -4.60
N THR A 148 -11.47 -19.70 -4.67
CA THR A 148 -10.98 -20.36 -5.89
C THR A 148 -12.14 -20.73 -6.81
N LEU A 149 -11.84 -21.00 -8.08
CA LEU A 149 -12.76 -21.45 -9.11
C LEU A 149 -12.31 -22.76 -9.70
#